data_AF-A0ABD5H3G9-F1
#
_entry.id   AF-A0ABD5H3G9-F1
#
_cell.length_a   1.000
_cell.length_b   1.000
_cell.length_c   1.000
_cell.angle_alpha   90.00
_cell.angle_beta   90.00
_cell.angle_gamma   90.00
#
_symmetry.space_group_name_H-M   'P 1'
#
loop_
_entity.id
_entity.type
_entity.pdbx_description
1 polymer ?
#
loop_
_entity_poly.entity_id
_entity_poly.type
_entity_poly.pdbx_seq_one_letter_code
_entity_poly.pdbx_strand_id
1 'polypeptide(L)'
;MSEIWQPWENLFLHDVGRTMPVSVIAEKLERSESAITRQASRIGAQLISKMTGRPWTEAELHLFGRFSEEEIAKATGRSIYSVRSKRYALARSGGLTMREWTACELAALMRYTNAEVAEITGRSIEEVGDKRMQVNIERNGWDVRNPEREDS
;
A
#
# COMPACT_ATOMS: atom_id res chain seq x y z
N MET A 1 3.56 -15.97 24.86
CA MET A 1 3.48 -17.33 24.28
C MET A 1 2.31 -17.34 23.32
N SER A 2 2.53 -17.63 22.03
CA SER A 2 1.43 -17.75 21.07
C SER A 2 0.69 -19.05 21.34
N GLU A 3 -0.54 -18.92 21.85
CA GLU A 3 -1.42 -20.04 22.16
C GLU A 3 -1.69 -20.85 20.88
N ILE A 4 -1.59 -22.18 20.99
CA ILE A 4 -1.77 -23.08 19.84
C ILE A 4 -3.28 -23.21 19.57
N TRP A 5 -3.68 -22.98 18.33
CA TRP A 5 -5.05 -23.16 17.88
C TRP A 5 -5.47 -24.63 18.00
N GLN A 6 -6.55 -24.86 18.75
CA GLN A 6 -7.11 -26.19 18.93
C GLN A 6 -7.96 -26.58 17.71
N PRO A 7 -8.04 -27.88 17.36
CA PRO A 7 -8.83 -28.34 16.21
C PRO A 7 -10.30 -27.90 16.25
N TRP A 8 -10.92 -27.89 17.44
CA TRP A 8 -12.31 -27.48 17.61
C TRP A 8 -12.53 -25.99 17.35
N GLU A 9 -11.53 -25.14 17.61
CA GLU A 9 -11.62 -23.71 17.31
C GLU A 9 -11.64 -23.48 15.79
N ASN A 10 -10.84 -24.24 15.04
CA ASN A 10 -10.86 -24.17 13.58
C ASN A 10 -12.22 -24.62 13.00
N LEU A 11 -12.78 -25.72 13.53
CA LEU A 11 -14.11 -26.18 13.15
C LEU A 11 -15.18 -25.15 13.48
N PHE A 12 -15.11 -24.54 14.67
CA PHE A 12 -16.01 -23.47 15.07
C PHE A 12 -15.97 -22.29 14.08
N LEU A 13 -14.77 -21.86 13.65
CA LEU A 13 -14.63 -20.80 12.65
C LEU A 13 -15.28 -21.14 11.29
N HIS A 14 -15.21 -22.40 10.85
CA HIS A 14 -15.88 -22.83 9.62
C HIS A 14 -17.41 -22.82 9.75
N ASP A 15 -17.93 -23.21 10.91
CA ASP A 15 -19.36 -23.33 11.17
C ASP A 15 -20.03 -21.97 11.37
N VAL A 16 -19.48 -21.13 12.27
CA VAL A 16 -20.11 -19.86 12.65
C VAL A 16 -19.61 -18.66 11.85
N GLY A 17 -18.53 -18.81 11.09
CA GLY A 17 -17.88 -17.68 10.42
C GLY A 17 -18.81 -16.87 9.52
N ARG A 18 -19.75 -17.54 8.83
CA ARG A 18 -20.69 -16.88 7.90
C ARG A 18 -21.94 -16.29 8.56
N THR A 19 -22.19 -16.60 9.84
CA THR A 19 -23.43 -16.24 10.53
C THR A 19 -23.18 -15.31 11.71
N MET A 20 -21.98 -15.37 12.30
CA MET A 20 -21.63 -14.66 13.52
C MET A 20 -20.58 -13.57 13.23
N PRO A 21 -20.78 -12.32 13.71
CA PRO A 21 -19.78 -11.27 13.59
C PRO A 21 -18.48 -11.65 14.32
N VAL A 22 -17.35 -11.19 13.77
CA VAL A 22 -15.99 -11.46 14.31
C VAL A 22 -15.87 -11.08 15.78
N SER A 23 -16.53 -10.00 16.23
CA SER A 23 -16.50 -9.56 17.62
C SER A 23 -17.12 -10.60 18.58
N VAL A 24 -18.21 -11.25 18.18
CA VAL A 24 -18.88 -12.27 19.00
C VAL A 24 -18.07 -13.58 19.00
N ILE A 25 -17.46 -13.92 17.86
CA ILE A 25 -16.53 -15.07 17.77
C ILE A 25 -15.31 -14.85 18.68
N ALA A 26 -14.74 -13.65 18.65
CA ALA A 26 -13.61 -13.24 19.48
C ALA A 26 -13.94 -13.35 20.98
N GLU A 27 -15.12 -12.88 21.39
CA GLU A 27 -15.62 -13.03 22.77
C GLU A 27 -15.77 -14.51 23.16
N LYS A 28 -16.39 -15.32 22.31
CA LYS A 28 -16.63 -16.76 22.58
C LYS A 28 -15.36 -17.60 22.66
N LEU A 29 -14.33 -17.25 21.90
CA LEU A 29 -13.05 -17.93 21.89
C LEU A 29 -12.01 -17.28 22.82
N GLU A 30 -12.39 -16.23 23.56
CA GLU A 30 -11.51 -15.45 24.43
C GLU A 30 -10.22 -15.00 23.73
N ARG A 31 -10.35 -14.60 22.46
CA ARG A 31 -9.23 -14.19 21.59
C ARG A 31 -9.46 -12.84 20.95
N SER A 32 -8.39 -12.20 20.48
CA SER A 32 -8.50 -10.92 19.77
C SER A 32 -9.13 -11.09 18.38
N GLU A 33 -9.88 -10.09 17.91
CA GLU A 33 -10.44 -10.08 16.55
C GLU A 33 -9.37 -10.25 15.46
N SER A 34 -8.17 -9.70 15.71
CA SER A 34 -7.00 -9.86 14.84
C SER A 34 -6.48 -11.30 14.79
N ALA A 35 -6.56 -12.06 15.89
CA ALA A 35 -6.20 -13.47 15.92
C ALA A 35 -7.23 -14.31 15.14
N ILE A 36 -8.53 -14.04 15.32
CA ILE A 36 -9.62 -14.71 14.61
C ILE A 36 -9.50 -14.50 13.09
N THR A 37 -9.36 -13.26 12.64
CA THR A 37 -9.24 -12.92 11.21
C THR A 37 -8.01 -13.57 10.57
N ARG A 38 -6.87 -13.53 11.25
CA ARG A 38 -5.63 -14.16 10.78
C ARG A 38 -5.77 -15.68 10.69
N GLN A 39 -6.36 -16.33 11.68
CA GLN A 39 -6.55 -17.77 11.66
C GLN A 39 -7.57 -18.20 10.61
N ALA A 40 -8.73 -17.53 10.54
CA ALA A 40 -9.74 -17.84 9.53
C ALA A 40 -9.16 -17.73 8.11
N SER A 41 -8.35 -16.70 7.85
CA SER A 41 -7.62 -16.56 6.57
C SER A 41 -6.64 -17.72 6.34
N ARG A 42 -5.98 -18.22 7.38
CA ARG A 42 -5.02 -19.33 7.31
C ARG A 42 -5.68 -20.67 7.00
N ILE A 43 -6.87 -20.93 7.56
CA ILE A 43 -7.61 -22.18 7.38
C ILE A 43 -8.68 -22.12 6.27
N GLY A 44 -8.87 -20.95 5.65
CA GLY A 44 -9.89 -20.74 4.62
C GLY A 44 -11.33 -20.66 5.14
N ALA A 45 -11.53 -20.33 6.41
CA ALA A 45 -12.87 -20.10 6.97
C ALA A 45 -13.40 -18.72 6.52
N GLN A 46 -14.64 -18.69 6.06
CA GLN A 46 -15.29 -17.45 5.61
C GLN A 46 -15.90 -16.72 6.81
N LEU A 47 -15.39 -15.55 7.13
CA LEU A 47 -15.96 -14.68 8.16
C LEU A 47 -16.91 -13.65 7.54
N ILE A 48 -17.97 -13.28 8.28
CA ILE A 48 -18.72 -12.04 8.01
C ILE A 48 -17.75 -10.89 8.19
N SER A 49 -17.16 -10.47 7.08
CA SER A 49 -16.19 -9.40 7.07
C SER A 49 -16.93 -8.07 7.21
N LYS A 50 -16.66 -7.36 8.31
CA LYS A 50 -16.97 -5.94 8.45
C LYS A 50 -15.97 -5.11 7.63
N MET A 51 -15.68 -5.50 6.39
CA MET A 51 -14.91 -4.68 5.44
C MET A 51 -15.73 -3.44 5.11
N THR A 52 -15.69 -2.51 6.07
CA THR A 52 -16.41 -1.25 6.16
C THR A 52 -15.58 -0.12 5.55
N GLY A 53 -14.58 -0.46 4.72
CA GLY A 53 -13.91 0.54 3.91
C GLY A 53 -14.87 0.98 2.81
N ARG A 54 -15.40 2.20 2.91
CA ARG A 54 -16.10 2.86 1.81
C ARG A 54 -15.28 2.67 0.53
N PRO A 55 -15.79 1.98 -0.51
CA PRO A 55 -15.02 1.70 -1.71
C PRO A 55 -14.53 3.00 -2.34
N TRP A 56 -13.36 2.94 -2.98
CA TRP A 56 -12.84 4.08 -3.74
C TRP A 56 -13.63 4.21 -5.04
N THR A 57 -14.29 5.35 -5.23
CA THR A 57 -15.01 5.65 -6.47
C THR A 57 -14.05 6.08 -7.57
N GLU A 58 -14.45 5.94 -8.82
CA GLU A 58 -13.62 6.34 -9.98
C GLU A 58 -13.22 7.83 -9.94
N ALA A 59 -14.14 8.69 -9.51
CA ALA A 59 -13.87 10.11 -9.30
C ALA A 59 -12.77 10.35 -8.25
N GLU A 60 -12.76 9.57 -7.17
CA GLU A 60 -11.75 9.67 -6.12
C GLU A 60 -10.40 9.09 -6.57
N LEU A 61 -10.41 8.05 -7.41
CA LEU A 61 -9.20 7.51 -8.02
C LEU A 61 -8.53 8.52 -8.95
N HIS A 62 -9.32 9.31 -9.69
CA HIS A 62 -8.81 10.39 -10.55
C HIS A 62 -8.01 11.46 -9.79
N LEU A 63 -8.31 11.67 -8.50
CA LEU A 63 -7.60 12.65 -7.69
C LEU A 63 -6.14 12.25 -7.43
N PHE A 64 -5.84 10.94 -7.40
CA PHE A 64 -4.50 10.43 -7.10
C PHE A 64 -3.45 10.82 -8.15
N GLY A 65 -3.86 11.08 -9.39
CA GLY A 65 -2.94 11.51 -10.45
C GLY A 65 -2.58 13.00 -10.40
N ARG A 66 -3.31 13.83 -9.64
CA ARG A 66 -3.21 15.29 -9.72
C ARG A 66 -2.94 16.00 -8.39
N PHE A 67 -3.41 15.45 -7.28
CA PHE A 67 -3.43 16.10 -5.97
C PHE A 67 -2.53 15.40 -4.95
N SER A 68 -2.09 16.15 -3.93
CA SER A 68 -1.32 15.61 -2.80
C SER A 68 -2.17 14.67 -1.93
N GLU A 69 -1.54 13.86 -1.08
CA GLU A 69 -2.29 12.95 -0.19
C GLU A 69 -3.18 13.70 0.79
N GLU A 70 -2.71 14.86 1.25
CA GLU A 70 -3.40 15.76 2.17
C GLU A 70 -4.62 16.39 1.49
N GLU A 71 -4.47 16.84 0.24
CA GLU A 71 -5.56 17.38 -0.56
C GLU A 71 -6.64 16.31 -0.83
N ILE A 72 -6.23 15.09 -1.16
CA ILE A 72 -7.16 13.96 -1.37
C ILE A 72 -7.85 13.59 -0.06
N ALA A 73 -7.14 13.54 1.06
CA ALA A 73 -7.74 13.27 2.37
C ALA A 73 -8.82 14.30 2.70
N LYS A 74 -8.51 15.59 2.49
CA LYS A 74 -9.45 16.70 2.70
C LYS A 74 -10.64 16.64 1.74
N ALA A 75 -10.41 16.34 0.46
CA ALA A 75 -11.46 16.28 -0.56
C ALA A 75 -12.38 15.06 -0.41
N THR A 76 -11.85 13.92 0.02
CA THR A 76 -12.60 12.66 0.11
C THR A 76 -13.14 12.35 1.51
N GLY A 77 -12.70 13.11 2.52
CA GLY A 77 -13.03 12.87 3.93
C GLY A 77 -12.42 11.58 4.48
N ARG A 78 -11.48 10.94 3.76
CA ARG A 78 -10.77 9.74 4.23
C ARG A 78 -9.56 10.11 5.05
N SER A 79 -9.11 9.19 5.91
CA SER A 79 -7.87 9.37 6.64
C SER A 79 -6.67 9.39 5.69
N ILE A 80 -5.65 10.18 6.04
CA ILE A 80 -4.39 10.25 5.27
C ILE A 80 -3.74 8.86 5.10
N TYR A 81 -3.88 7.99 6.11
CA TYR A 81 -3.39 6.61 6.04
C TYR A 81 -4.14 5.77 4.97
N SER A 82 -5.45 5.95 4.83
CA SER A 82 -6.24 5.27 3.79
C SER A 82 -5.83 5.74 2.39
N VAL A 83 -5.61 7.06 2.23
CA VAL A 83 -5.11 7.66 0.98
C VAL A 83 -3.74 7.09 0.64
N ARG A 84 -2.77 7.14 1.57
CA ARG A 84 -1.43 6.56 1.42
C ARG A 84 -1.50 5.10 0.97
N SER A 85 -2.22 4.27 1.73
CA SER A 85 -2.37 2.85 1.43
C SER A 85 -2.94 2.61 0.02
N LYS A 86 -3.94 3.40 -0.38
CA LYS A 86 -4.51 3.30 -1.72
C LYS A 86 -3.53 3.76 -2.81
N ARG A 87 -2.78 4.84 -2.59
CA ARG A 87 -1.75 5.33 -3.52
C ARG A 87 -0.69 4.27 -3.77
N TYR A 88 -0.17 3.64 -2.70
CA TYR A 88 0.78 2.53 -2.83
C TYR A 88 0.19 1.34 -3.59
N ALA A 89 -1.07 0.99 -3.33
CA ALA A 89 -1.73 -0.10 -4.06
C ALA A 89 -1.88 0.21 -5.55
N LEU A 90 -2.27 1.44 -5.89
CA LEU A 90 -2.42 1.89 -7.28
C LEU A 90 -1.08 1.92 -8.02
N ALA A 91 -0.01 2.44 -7.39
CA ALA A 91 1.34 2.47 -7.96
C ALA A 91 1.84 1.07 -8.31
N ARG A 92 1.66 0.09 -7.41
CA ARG A 92 2.04 -1.31 -7.67
C ARG A 92 1.24 -1.98 -8.79
N SER A 93 -0.01 -1.58 -8.97
CA SER A 93 -0.89 -2.14 -9.99
C SER A 93 -0.76 -1.48 -11.37
N GLY A 94 0.08 -0.44 -11.51
CA GLY A 94 0.20 0.34 -12.74
C GLY A 94 -1.04 1.19 -13.07
N GLY A 95 -2.06 1.21 -12.21
CA GLY A 95 -3.33 1.93 -12.41
C GLY A 95 -3.25 3.43 -12.11
N LEU A 96 -2.06 3.96 -11.83
CA LEU A 96 -1.83 5.37 -11.56
C LEU A 96 -1.04 5.95 -12.74
N THR A 97 -1.69 6.77 -13.56
CA THR A 97 -0.98 7.72 -14.43
C THR A 97 -0.40 8.79 -13.51
N MET A 98 0.81 8.53 -13.02
CA MET A 98 1.53 9.48 -12.16
C MET A 98 1.74 10.78 -12.92
N ARG A 99 1.61 11.92 -12.22
CA ARG A 99 1.95 13.22 -12.79
C ARG A 99 3.35 13.16 -13.38
N GLU A 100 3.51 13.59 -14.63
CA GLU A 100 4.82 13.66 -15.27
C GLU A 100 5.81 14.46 -14.41
N TRP A 101 7.07 14.08 -14.47
CA TRP A 101 8.14 14.76 -13.76
C TRP A 101 8.46 16.07 -14.48
N THR A 102 8.30 17.19 -13.80
CA THR A 102 8.67 18.50 -14.34
C THR A 102 10.19 18.68 -14.35
N ALA A 103 10.70 19.56 -15.21
CA ALA A 103 12.13 19.87 -15.25
C ALA A 103 12.67 20.34 -13.89
N CYS A 104 11.87 21.09 -13.12
CA CYS A 104 12.24 21.53 -11.77
C CYS A 104 12.35 20.35 -10.79
N GLU A 105 11.45 19.38 -10.86
CA GLU A 105 11.50 18.17 -10.02
C GLU A 105 12.71 17.29 -10.39
N LEU A 106 13.01 17.15 -11.68
CA LEU A 106 14.20 16.44 -12.14
C LEU A 106 15.49 17.13 -11.69
N ALA A 107 15.54 18.47 -11.70
CA ALA A 107 16.66 19.22 -11.17
C ALA A 107 16.82 19.04 -9.65
N ALA A 108 15.70 18.94 -8.91
CA ALA A 108 15.72 18.69 -7.47
C ALA A 108 16.35 17.33 -7.13
N LEU A 109 16.15 16.30 -7.98
CA LEU A 109 16.82 15.01 -7.83
C LEU A 109 18.35 15.12 -7.86
N MET A 110 18.94 16.13 -8.48
CA MET A 110 20.41 16.28 -8.51
C MET A 110 20.97 16.97 -7.28
N ARG A 111 20.13 17.71 -6.54
CA ARG A 111 20.58 18.61 -5.47
C ARG A 111 20.21 18.13 -4.07
N TYR A 112 19.06 17.49 -3.93
CA TYR A 112 18.48 17.13 -2.64
C TYR A 112 18.43 15.61 -2.45
N THR A 113 18.29 15.17 -1.20
CA THR A 113 18.06 13.76 -0.84
C THR A 113 16.67 13.28 -1.25
N ASN A 114 16.43 11.96 -1.29
CA ASN A 114 15.09 11.44 -1.63
C ASN A 114 14.00 11.93 -0.66
N ALA A 115 14.33 12.07 0.62
CA ALA A 115 13.40 12.57 1.63
C ALA A 115 13.02 14.04 1.39
N GLU A 116 14.02 14.90 1.14
CA GLU A 116 13.79 16.31 0.84
C GLU A 116 13.03 16.50 -0.49
N VAL A 117 13.36 15.72 -1.53
CA VAL A 117 12.61 15.78 -2.79
C VAL A 117 11.17 15.30 -2.58
N ALA A 118 10.94 14.24 -1.80
CA ALA A 118 9.59 13.80 -1.47
C ALA A 118 8.80 14.91 -0.76
N GLU A 119 9.43 15.65 0.15
CA GLU A 119 8.82 16.79 0.84
C GLU A 119 8.53 17.96 -0.11
N ILE A 120 9.49 18.34 -0.96
CA ILE A 120 9.36 19.46 -1.92
C ILE A 120 8.28 19.16 -2.98
N THR A 121 8.21 17.91 -3.44
CA THR A 121 7.36 17.52 -4.57
C THR A 121 6.01 16.93 -4.13
N GLY A 122 5.88 16.54 -2.87
CA GLY A 122 4.73 15.78 -2.36
C GLY A 122 4.62 14.36 -2.93
N ARG A 123 5.68 13.85 -3.58
CA ARG A 123 5.77 12.48 -4.13
C ARG A 123 6.21 11.51 -3.04
N SER A 124 5.96 10.21 -3.25
CA SER A 124 6.43 9.21 -2.29
C SER A 124 7.95 9.06 -2.37
N ILE A 125 8.60 8.72 -1.24
CA ILE A 125 10.04 8.52 -1.20
C ILE A 125 10.52 7.38 -2.13
N GLU A 126 9.65 6.37 -2.32
CA GLU A 126 9.87 5.25 -3.24
C GLU A 126 9.85 5.73 -4.69
N GLU A 127 8.84 6.51 -5.09
CA GLU A 127 8.73 7.07 -6.45
C GLU A 127 9.91 7.98 -6.78
N VAL A 128 10.35 8.78 -5.81
CA VAL A 128 11.55 9.62 -5.93
C VAL A 128 12.80 8.75 -6.10
N GLY A 129 12.91 7.66 -5.34
CA GLY A 129 14.00 6.70 -5.44
C GLY A 129 14.06 6.02 -6.81
N ASP A 130 12.93 5.51 -7.28
CA ASP A 130 12.78 4.87 -8.58
C ASP A 130 13.13 5.83 -9.71
N LYS A 131 12.62 7.06 -9.66
CA LYS A 131 12.93 8.07 -10.67
C LYS A 131 14.41 8.46 -10.65
N ARG A 132 15.01 8.62 -9.47
CA ARG A 132 16.45 8.92 -9.36
C ARG A 132 17.29 7.81 -9.95
N MET A 133 16.94 6.55 -9.68
CA MET A 133 17.62 5.39 -10.26
C MET A 133 17.53 5.45 -11.79
N GLN A 134 16.32 5.64 -12.34
CA GLN A 134 16.11 5.76 -13.78
C GLN A 134 16.98 6.87 -14.40
N VAL A 135 16.94 8.08 -13.83
CA VAL A 135 17.71 9.23 -14.32
C VAL A 135 19.22 8.98 -14.24
N ASN A 136 19.69 8.29 -13.19
CA ASN A 136 21.11 7.94 -13.07
C ASN A 136 21.55 6.91 -14.10
N ILE A 137 20.72 5.90 -14.39
CA ILE A 137 20.99 4.91 -15.44
C ILE A 137 21.10 5.62 -16.79
N GLU A 138 20.11 6.43 -17.14
CA GLU A 138 20.09 7.19 -18.40
C GLU A 138 21.29 8.14 -18.52
N ARG A 139 21.63 8.84 -17.44
CA ARG A 139 22.75 9.82 -17.43
C ARG A 139 24.12 9.14 -17.56
N ASN A 140 24.33 8.05 -16.84
CA ASN A 140 25.62 7.37 -16.81
C ASN A 140 25.73 6.31 -17.91
N GLY A 141 24.64 6.05 -18.65
CA GLY A 141 24.56 5.01 -19.67
C GLY A 141 24.85 3.62 -19.12
N TRP A 142 24.50 3.33 -17.86
CA TRP A 142 24.82 2.03 -17.23
C TRP A 142 24.07 0.84 -17.84
N ASP A 143 23.01 1.11 -18.58
CA ASP A 143 22.27 0.16 -19.39
C ASP A 143 22.99 -0.21 -20.70
N VAL A 144 23.74 0.73 -21.28
CA VAL A 144 24.46 0.55 -22.56
C VAL A 144 25.95 0.26 -22.37
N ARG A 145 26.58 0.89 -21.38
CA ARG A 145 28.01 0.84 -21.07
C ARG A 145 28.17 0.44 -19.61
N ASN A 146 28.04 -0.86 -19.38
CA ASN A 146 28.27 -1.44 -18.07
C ASN A 146 29.74 -1.91 -17.99
N PRO A 147 30.62 -1.17 -17.28
CA PRO A 147 32.03 -1.54 -17.19
C PRO A 147 32.27 -2.90 -16.51
N GLU A 148 31.31 -3.39 -15.71
CA GLU A 148 31.41 -4.72 -15.08
C GLU A 148 31.09 -5.87 -16.04
N ARG A 149 30.52 -5.59 -17.23
CA ARG A 149 30.24 -6.61 -18.27
C ARG A 149 31.31 -6.71 -19.34
N GLU A 150 32.20 -5.72 -19.46
CA GLU A 150 33.25 -5.71 -20.49
C GLU A 150 34.45 -6.60 -20.11
N ASP A 151 34.60 -6.98 -18.84
CA ASP A 151 35.70 -7.80 -18.31
C ASP A 151 35.32 -9.29 -18.05
N SER A 152 34.23 -9.81 -18.63
CA SER A 152 33.82 -11.24 -18.53
C SER A 152 34.01 -12.04 -19.82
#